data_AF-A0A7L2EQT5-F1
#
_entry.id   AF-A0A7L2EQT5-F1
#
_cell.length_a   1.000
_cell.length_b   1.000
_cell.length_c   1.000
_cell.angle_alpha   90.00
_cell.angle_beta   90.00
_cell.angle_gamma   90.00
#
_symmetry.space_group_name_H-M   'P 1'
#
loop_
_entity.id
_entity.type
_entity.pdbx_description
1 polymer ?
#
loop_
_entity_poly.entity_id
_entity_poly.type
_entity_poly.pdbx_seq_one_letter_code
_entity_poly.pdbx_strand_id
1 'polypeptide(L)'
;MSPRPEEAAMRREVVKRIETVIKDLWPAADVQIFGSFSTGLYLPTSDIDLVVFGKWERPPLQLLEQALRKHNVAEPYSIKVLDKATVPIIKLTDQETEVKVDISFNVETGVKAARFIKEYMKKYSLLPYLILVLKQFLLQRDLNEVFTGGISSYSLILMAISFLQLHPRIDARRADENLGMLLIEFFELYGRNFNYLKTGIRIKNGGAYIAKEEIMKVMTNGYRPSMLCIEDPLLPGNDVGRSSYGAMQVKQVFDYAYIVLSHAVSPLARSYPNRDSESTLGRIIKVTQEVIDYRAWIKKKWGIKINLSPELDNRLKIRDPVALCSGEQQQNRDSEPSYNPHLALSFASTQQLSSGSSASSVSSLSSSDIVS
;
A
#
# COMPACT_ATOMS: atom_id res chain seq x y z
N MET A 1 -15.73 -0.13 -4.24
CA MET A 1 -14.85 0.29 -3.13
C MET A 1 -13.97 1.47 -3.51
N SER A 2 -13.48 1.55 -4.76
CA SER A 2 -12.66 2.66 -5.26
C SER A 2 -13.23 4.06 -4.94
N PRO A 3 -12.35 5.06 -4.76
CA PRO A 3 -12.72 6.46 -4.66
C PRO A 3 -13.66 6.96 -5.75
N ARG A 4 -14.60 7.84 -5.37
CA ARG A 4 -15.46 8.60 -6.29
C ARG A 4 -15.06 10.09 -6.35
N PRO A 5 -15.34 10.79 -7.45
CA PRO A 5 -15.06 12.23 -7.56
C PRO A 5 -15.68 13.06 -6.43
N GLU A 6 -16.91 12.75 -6.02
CA GLU A 6 -17.63 13.44 -4.94
C GLU A 6 -16.91 13.26 -3.58
N GLU A 7 -16.37 12.08 -3.32
CA GLU A 7 -15.60 11.78 -2.11
C GLU A 7 -14.26 12.53 -2.12
N ALA A 8 -13.62 12.62 -3.28
CA ALA A 8 -12.39 13.38 -3.42
C ALA A 8 -12.64 14.90 -3.23
N ALA A 9 -13.76 15.42 -3.75
CA ALA A 9 -14.16 16.81 -3.57
C ALA A 9 -14.45 17.11 -2.09
N MET A 10 -15.23 16.26 -1.41
CA MET A 10 -15.50 16.38 0.02
C MET A 10 -14.20 16.38 0.83
N ARG A 11 -13.28 15.44 0.58
CA ARG A 11 -11.99 15.38 1.28
C ARG A 11 -11.12 16.62 1.03
N ARG A 12 -11.16 17.20 -0.17
CA ARG A 12 -10.49 18.49 -0.46
C ARG A 12 -11.09 19.65 0.33
N GLU A 13 -12.41 19.68 0.54
CA GLU A 13 -13.05 20.69 1.40
C GLU A 13 -12.59 20.55 2.87
N VAL A 14 -12.48 19.32 3.40
CA VAL A 14 -11.92 19.05 4.74
C VAL A 14 -10.49 19.57 4.85
N VAL A 15 -9.63 19.23 3.88
CA VAL A 15 -8.23 19.71 3.85
C VAL A 15 -8.18 21.24 3.84
N LYS A 16 -9.01 21.90 3.03
CA LYS A 16 -9.04 23.37 2.94
C LYS A 16 -9.44 24.03 4.26
N ARG A 17 -10.41 23.48 5.00
CA ARG A 17 -10.77 24.00 6.33
C ARG A 17 -9.59 23.91 7.29
N ILE A 18 -8.93 22.75 7.36
CA ILE A 18 -7.79 22.52 8.25
C ILE A 18 -6.60 23.39 7.84
N GLU A 19 -6.32 23.49 6.54
CA GLU A 19 -5.26 24.36 5.99
C GLU A 19 -5.51 25.82 6.36
N THR A 20 -6.75 26.30 6.32
CA THR A 20 -7.09 27.68 6.74
C THR A 20 -6.68 27.93 8.19
N VAL A 21 -7.01 27.02 9.11
CA VAL A 21 -6.59 27.13 10.53
C VAL A 21 -5.06 27.14 10.67
N ILE A 22 -4.37 26.27 9.93
CA ILE A 22 -2.90 26.19 9.96
C ILE A 22 -2.28 27.49 9.42
N LYS A 23 -2.82 28.05 8.35
CA LYS A 23 -2.33 29.28 7.71
C LYS A 23 -2.62 30.53 8.55
N ASP A 24 -3.70 30.54 9.32
CA ASP A 24 -3.98 31.60 10.30
C ASP A 24 -2.93 31.63 11.41
N LEU A 25 -2.47 30.46 11.88
CA LEU A 25 -1.39 30.34 12.86
C LEU A 25 -0.01 30.61 12.24
N TRP A 26 0.25 30.03 11.08
CA TRP A 26 1.55 30.02 10.42
C TRP A 26 1.38 30.25 8.91
N PRO A 27 1.35 31.52 8.45
CA PRO A 27 1.10 31.84 7.04
C PRO A 27 2.11 31.23 6.06
N ALA A 28 3.35 31.04 6.52
CA ALA A 28 4.44 30.46 5.73
C ALA A 28 4.53 28.92 5.79
N ALA A 29 3.71 28.24 6.59
CA ALA A 29 3.70 26.78 6.66
C ALA A 29 3.20 26.18 5.34
N ASP A 30 3.75 25.05 4.91
CA ASP A 30 3.30 24.33 3.72
C ASP A 30 2.52 23.07 4.13
N VAL A 31 1.29 22.92 3.65
CA VAL A 31 0.39 21.82 4.03
C VAL A 31 0.27 20.88 2.84
N GLN A 32 0.67 19.63 3.03
CA GLN A 32 0.63 18.62 1.97
C GLN A 32 -0.17 17.40 2.39
N ILE A 33 -0.94 16.86 1.43
CA ILE A 33 -1.61 15.57 1.56
C ILE A 33 -0.62 14.47 1.21
N PHE A 34 -0.51 13.45 2.06
CA PHE A 34 0.23 12.23 1.75
C PHE A 34 -0.66 10.98 1.88
N GLY A 35 -0.03 9.80 1.89
CA GLY A 35 -0.71 8.54 2.19
C GLY A 35 -1.76 8.11 1.15
N SER A 36 -2.84 7.51 1.65
CA SER A 36 -3.83 6.85 0.79
C SER A 36 -4.66 7.83 -0.05
N PHE A 37 -4.92 9.04 0.47
CA PHE A 37 -5.63 10.07 -0.27
C PHE A 37 -4.79 10.61 -1.43
N SER A 38 -3.50 10.89 -1.18
CA SER A 38 -2.58 11.36 -2.23
C SER A 38 -2.42 10.33 -3.36
N THR A 39 -2.36 9.04 -3.04
CA THR A 39 -2.18 7.95 -4.02
C THR A 39 -3.47 7.54 -4.74
N GLY A 40 -4.65 7.91 -4.23
CA GLY A 40 -5.94 7.43 -4.76
C GLY A 40 -6.28 5.99 -4.33
N LEU A 41 -5.61 5.45 -3.31
CA LEU A 41 -5.78 4.08 -2.79
C LEU A 41 -6.52 4.08 -1.45
N TYR A 42 -7.39 5.05 -1.23
CA TYR A 42 -8.19 5.16 0.00
C TYR A 42 -9.52 4.41 -0.12
N LEU A 43 -9.96 3.82 0.98
CA LEU A 43 -11.31 3.30 1.14
C LEU A 43 -12.24 4.45 1.59
N PRO A 44 -13.57 4.30 1.49
CA PRO A 44 -14.52 5.34 1.89
C PRO A 44 -14.29 5.86 3.31
N THR A 45 -13.92 4.94 4.21
CA THR A 45 -13.66 5.17 5.64
C THR A 45 -12.21 5.50 5.98
N SER A 46 -11.30 5.55 4.99
CA SER A 46 -9.89 5.84 5.25
C SER A 46 -9.67 7.27 5.73
N ASP A 47 -8.68 7.45 6.57
CA ASP A 47 -8.28 8.75 7.09
C ASP A 47 -7.64 9.63 5.99
N ILE A 48 -7.57 10.95 6.24
CA ILE A 48 -6.74 11.87 5.47
C ILE A 48 -5.43 12.09 6.22
N ASP A 49 -4.31 11.83 5.55
CA ASP A 49 -2.98 12.07 6.10
C ASP A 49 -2.44 13.44 5.64
N LEU A 50 -2.19 14.36 6.58
CA LEU A 50 -1.63 15.68 6.35
C LEU A 50 -0.25 15.82 7.00
N VAL A 51 0.68 16.41 6.26
CA VAL A 51 1.97 16.86 6.79
C VAL A 51 2.05 18.37 6.70
N VAL A 52 2.48 18.99 7.78
CA VAL A 52 2.71 20.43 7.87
C VAL A 52 4.22 20.67 7.92
N PHE A 53 4.73 21.36 6.90
CA PHE A 53 6.12 21.78 6.83
C PHE A 53 6.27 23.21 7.31
N GLY A 54 7.30 23.45 8.11
CA GLY A 54 7.61 24.78 8.62
C GLY A 54 8.79 24.78 9.56
N LYS A 55 9.16 25.97 10.00
CA LYS A 55 10.36 26.23 10.80
C LYS A 55 10.00 26.21 12.28
N TRP A 56 10.12 25.04 12.91
CA TRP A 56 9.97 24.87 14.35
C TRP A 56 11.09 23.99 14.88
N GLU A 57 11.61 24.32 16.08
CA GLU A 57 12.56 23.44 16.79
C GLU A 57 11.89 22.13 17.24
N ARG A 58 10.61 22.20 17.59
CA ARG A 58 9.77 21.06 17.97
C ARG A 58 8.37 21.19 17.35
N PRO A 59 7.68 20.07 17.02
CA PRO A 59 6.32 20.11 16.51
C PRO A 59 5.36 20.88 17.45
N PRO A 60 4.70 21.96 17.00
CA PRO A 60 3.83 22.79 17.83
C PRO A 60 2.42 22.17 18.01
N LEU A 61 2.37 20.92 18.47
CA LEU A 61 1.14 20.11 18.50
C LEU A 61 0.01 20.75 19.32
N GLN A 62 0.34 21.23 20.52
CA GLN A 62 -0.64 21.83 21.44
C GLN A 62 -1.23 23.14 20.89
N LEU A 63 -0.41 23.94 20.20
CA LEU A 63 -0.90 25.19 19.60
C LEU A 63 -1.86 24.92 18.45
N LEU A 64 -1.55 23.93 17.61
CA LEU A 64 -2.46 23.50 16.54
C LEU A 64 -3.75 22.91 17.12
N GLU A 65 -3.67 22.07 18.15
CA GLU A 65 -4.85 21.53 18.83
C GLU A 65 -5.80 22.65 19.30
N GLN A 66 -5.26 23.66 20.00
CA GLN A 66 -6.08 24.77 20.52
C GLN A 66 -6.75 25.56 19.40
N ALA A 67 -6.04 25.82 18.30
CA ALA A 67 -6.61 26.51 17.14
C ALA A 67 -7.70 25.68 16.44
N LEU A 68 -7.48 24.39 16.25
CA LEU A 68 -8.48 23.47 15.68
C LEU A 68 -9.77 23.45 16.51
N ARG A 69 -9.65 23.46 17.84
CA ARG A 69 -10.80 23.60 18.76
C ARG A 69 -11.49 24.94 18.62
N LYS A 70 -10.72 26.04 18.60
CA LYS A 70 -11.25 27.41 18.51
C LYS A 70 -12.05 27.64 17.23
N HIS A 71 -11.60 27.08 16.10
CA HIS A 71 -12.26 27.21 14.81
C HIS A 71 -13.39 26.19 14.58
N ASN A 72 -13.70 25.31 15.55
CA ASN A 72 -14.74 24.28 15.47
C ASN A 72 -14.67 23.44 14.18
N VAL A 73 -13.47 23.01 13.78
CA VAL A 73 -13.29 22.17 12.57
C VAL A 73 -13.50 20.69 12.88
N ALA A 74 -13.24 20.28 14.12
CA ALA A 74 -13.33 18.89 14.55
C ALA A 74 -14.55 18.65 15.45
N GLU A 75 -15.07 17.42 15.43
CA GLU A 75 -16.10 16.98 16.37
C GLU A 75 -15.65 17.23 17.83
N PRO A 76 -16.57 17.63 18.72
CA PRO A 76 -16.26 17.82 20.13
C PRO A 76 -15.54 16.59 20.72
N TYR A 77 -14.40 16.82 21.38
CA TYR A 77 -13.58 15.77 22.03
C TYR A 77 -12.91 14.76 21.10
N SER A 78 -13.00 14.91 19.77
CA SER A 78 -12.34 13.99 18.83
C SER A 78 -10.84 14.21 18.69
N ILE A 79 -10.34 15.42 18.98
CA ILE A 79 -8.93 15.76 18.83
C ILE A 79 -8.08 15.03 19.87
N LYS A 80 -7.09 14.26 19.41
CA LYS A 80 -6.13 13.52 20.23
C LYS A 80 -4.71 13.84 19.79
N VAL A 81 -3.90 14.34 20.71
CA VAL A 81 -2.46 14.54 20.50
C VAL A 81 -1.73 13.28 20.95
N LEU A 82 -1.00 12.65 20.03
CA LEU A 82 -0.18 11.47 20.26
C LEU A 82 1.29 11.87 20.15
N ASP A 83 1.86 12.39 21.23
CA ASP A 83 3.20 12.99 21.27
C ASP A 83 4.33 12.02 21.66
N LYS A 84 3.99 10.84 22.20
CA LYS A 84 4.95 9.83 22.67
C LYS A 84 5.44 8.86 21.57
N ALA A 85 4.82 8.89 20.39
CA ALA A 85 5.21 8.02 19.28
C ALA A 85 6.49 8.53 18.60
N THR A 86 7.17 7.66 17.85
CA THR A 86 8.35 8.05 17.05
C THR A 86 8.05 9.21 16.10
N VAL A 87 6.83 9.25 15.57
CA VAL A 87 6.29 10.37 14.81
C VAL A 87 5.09 10.91 15.59
N PRO A 88 5.23 12.07 16.24
CA PRO A 88 4.12 12.73 16.90
C PRO A 88 3.03 13.15 15.91
N ILE A 89 1.77 12.86 16.23
CA ILE A 89 0.63 13.16 15.36
C ILE A 89 -0.55 13.75 16.15
N ILE A 90 -1.36 14.57 15.47
CA ILE A 90 -2.68 14.98 15.93
C ILE A 90 -3.72 14.21 15.13
N LYS A 91 -4.58 13.45 15.81
CA LYS A 91 -5.75 12.81 15.20
C LYS A 91 -6.99 13.64 15.49
N LEU A 92 -7.89 13.77 14.52
CA LEU A 92 -9.19 14.42 14.70
C LEU A 92 -10.25 13.82 13.78
N THR A 93 -11.53 14.06 14.08
CA THR A 93 -12.64 13.76 13.18
C THR A 93 -13.27 15.08 12.73
N ASP A 94 -13.37 15.32 11.43
CA ASP A 94 -14.00 16.54 10.88
C ASP A 94 -15.49 16.59 11.22
N GLN A 95 -15.94 17.72 11.78
CA GLN A 95 -17.30 17.86 12.31
C GLN A 95 -18.39 17.81 11.22
N GLU A 96 -18.09 18.22 9.99
CA GLU A 96 -19.08 18.30 8.92
C GLU A 96 -19.26 17.01 8.13
N THR A 97 -18.24 16.14 8.15
CA THR A 97 -18.11 15.00 7.23
C THR A 97 -17.78 13.70 7.91
N GLU A 98 -17.45 13.69 9.21
CA GLU A 98 -17.02 12.52 9.97
C GLU A 98 -15.70 11.90 9.45
N VAL A 99 -14.99 12.60 8.55
CA VAL A 99 -13.71 12.13 8.02
C VAL A 99 -12.64 12.31 9.07
N LYS A 100 -11.95 11.21 9.37
CA LYS A 100 -10.77 11.20 10.23
C LYS A 100 -9.57 11.84 9.53
N VAL A 101 -8.78 12.60 10.28
CA VAL A 101 -7.58 13.27 9.78
C VAL A 101 -6.44 13.06 10.76
N ASP A 102 -5.29 12.63 10.23
CA ASP A 102 -4.03 12.51 10.95
C ASP A 102 -3.08 13.62 10.45
N ILE A 103 -2.60 14.47 11.36
CA ILE A 103 -1.70 15.60 11.08
C ILE A 103 -0.34 15.34 11.71
N SER A 104 0.72 15.37 10.90
CA SER A 104 2.11 15.25 11.31
C SER A 104 2.92 16.50 10.92
N PHE A 105 4.10 16.67 11.50
CA PHE A 105 4.97 17.83 11.24
C PHE A 105 6.33 17.40 10.69
N ASN A 106 6.76 18.04 9.59
CA ASN A 106 8.10 17.84 9.00
C ASN A 106 8.46 16.38 8.67
N VAL A 107 7.46 15.53 8.35
CA VAL A 107 7.66 14.12 7.97
C VAL A 107 7.65 13.97 6.44
N GLU A 108 8.82 14.06 5.82
CA GLU A 108 8.92 13.99 4.35
C GLU A 108 8.75 12.57 3.77
N THR A 109 9.01 11.53 4.59
CA THR A 109 9.00 10.12 4.15
C THR A 109 7.65 9.69 3.59
N GLY A 110 6.54 10.17 4.17
CA GLY A 110 5.19 9.88 3.69
C GLY A 110 4.90 10.43 2.29
N VAL A 111 5.42 11.63 1.97
CA VAL A 111 5.30 12.25 0.65
C VAL A 111 6.10 11.48 -0.40
N LYS A 112 7.35 11.11 -0.05
CA LYS A 112 8.22 10.28 -0.90
C LYS A 112 7.59 8.90 -1.17
N ALA A 113 7.02 8.26 -0.15
CA ALA A 113 6.29 7.00 -0.27
C ALA A 113 5.09 7.11 -1.21
N ALA A 114 4.29 8.17 -1.10
CA ALA A 114 3.16 8.38 -2.01
C ALA A 114 3.61 8.54 -3.48
N ARG A 115 4.71 9.26 -3.74
CA ARG A 115 5.28 9.39 -5.10
C ARG A 115 5.77 8.04 -5.62
N PHE A 116 6.52 7.31 -4.82
CA PHE A 116 7.00 5.97 -5.14
C PHE A 116 5.85 5.01 -5.51
N ILE A 117 4.77 5.00 -4.72
CA ILE A 117 3.59 4.16 -4.98
C ILE A 117 2.94 4.55 -6.31
N LYS A 118 2.81 5.85 -6.61
CA LYS A 118 2.24 6.33 -7.88
C LYS A 118 3.03 5.85 -9.09
N GLU A 119 4.35 5.79 -9.02
CA GLU A 119 5.19 5.26 -10.09
C GLU A 119 4.90 3.77 -10.33
N TYR A 120 4.76 2.99 -9.27
CA TYR A 120 4.40 1.57 -9.38
C TYR A 120 2.97 1.36 -9.88
N MET A 121 2.01 2.22 -9.52
CA MET A 121 0.65 2.16 -10.09
C MET A 121 0.63 2.48 -11.59
N LYS A 122 1.52 3.36 -12.08
CA LYS A 122 1.68 3.59 -13.53
C LYS A 122 2.27 2.36 -14.22
N LYS A 123 3.21 1.68 -13.57
CA LYS A 123 3.88 0.49 -14.09
C LYS A 123 2.98 -0.75 -14.09
N TYR A 124 2.14 -0.91 -13.07
CA TYR A 124 1.24 -2.04 -12.88
C TYR A 124 -0.20 -1.53 -12.79
N SER A 125 -0.89 -1.45 -13.94
CA SER A 125 -2.25 -0.89 -14.03
C SER A 125 -3.29 -1.66 -13.19
N LEU A 126 -3.03 -2.93 -12.90
CA LEU A 126 -3.88 -3.81 -12.10
C LEU A 126 -3.69 -3.66 -10.58
N LEU A 127 -2.55 -3.10 -10.16
CA LEU A 127 -2.17 -2.93 -8.76
C LEU A 127 -3.21 -2.18 -7.91
N PRO A 128 -3.83 -1.07 -8.37
CA PRO A 128 -4.82 -0.35 -7.57
C PRO A 128 -6.03 -1.21 -7.20
N TYR A 129 -6.51 -2.05 -8.12
CA TYR A 129 -7.67 -2.92 -7.89
C TYR A 129 -7.35 -4.00 -6.86
N LEU A 130 -6.18 -4.62 -6.99
CA LEU A 130 -5.70 -5.62 -6.02
C LEU A 130 -5.56 -4.99 -4.63
N ILE A 131 -4.92 -3.83 -4.52
CA ILE A 131 -4.73 -3.13 -3.24
C ILE A 131 -6.08 -2.80 -2.59
N LEU A 132 -7.05 -2.26 -3.32
CA LEU A 132 -8.34 -1.87 -2.75
C LEU A 132 -9.11 -3.07 -2.17
N VAL A 133 -9.03 -4.22 -2.85
CA VAL A 133 -9.61 -5.48 -2.37
C VAL A 133 -8.91 -5.95 -1.11
N LEU A 134 -7.57 -5.99 -1.12
CA LEU A 134 -6.78 -6.43 0.03
C LEU A 134 -6.93 -5.51 1.25
N LYS A 135 -6.99 -4.19 1.03
CA LYS A 135 -7.22 -3.20 2.08
C LYS A 135 -8.57 -3.41 2.74
N GLN A 136 -9.64 -3.57 1.96
CA GLN A 136 -10.96 -3.85 2.53
C GLN A 136 -10.95 -5.18 3.29
N PHE A 137 -10.34 -6.21 2.71
CA PHE A 137 -10.26 -7.54 3.32
C PHE A 137 -9.63 -7.50 4.73
N LEU A 138 -8.54 -6.76 4.91
CA LEU A 138 -7.88 -6.58 6.20
C LEU A 138 -8.65 -5.63 7.13
N LEU A 139 -9.24 -4.56 6.59
CA LEU A 139 -10.02 -3.60 7.36
C LEU A 139 -11.19 -4.28 8.09
N GLN A 140 -11.92 -5.16 7.41
CA GLN A 140 -13.07 -5.86 8.00
C GLN A 140 -12.71 -6.88 9.09
N ARG A 141 -11.42 -7.11 9.32
CA ARG A 141 -10.89 -8.05 10.31
C ARG A 141 -10.04 -7.33 11.35
N ASP A 142 -10.02 -6.00 11.34
CA ASP A 142 -9.21 -5.15 12.23
C ASP A 142 -7.69 -5.45 12.14
N LEU A 143 -7.23 -5.89 10.96
CA LEU A 143 -5.83 -6.28 10.68
C LEU A 143 -5.07 -5.25 9.84
N ASN A 144 -5.64 -4.05 9.65
CA ASN A 144 -5.05 -2.96 8.87
C ASN A 144 -4.30 -1.92 9.72
N GLU A 145 -4.30 -2.05 11.04
CA GLU A 145 -3.67 -1.11 11.98
C GLU A 145 -2.42 -1.72 12.61
N VAL A 146 -1.28 -1.01 12.54
CA VAL A 146 -0.03 -1.49 13.15
C VAL A 146 -0.03 -1.41 14.68
N PHE A 147 -0.88 -0.57 15.26
CA PHE A 147 -1.00 -0.44 16.71
C PHE A 147 -1.51 -1.73 17.36
N THR A 148 -2.33 -2.51 16.65
CA THR A 148 -2.80 -3.84 17.08
C THR A 148 -1.94 -4.98 16.51
N GLY A 149 -0.85 -4.67 15.80
CA GLY A 149 0.05 -5.62 15.18
C GLY A 149 -0.34 -6.04 13.76
N GLY A 150 -1.35 -5.42 13.17
CA GLY A 150 -1.76 -5.62 11.79
C GLY A 150 -0.73 -5.16 10.75
N ILE A 151 -1.11 -5.20 9.48
CA ILE A 151 -0.25 -4.79 8.36
C ILE A 151 -0.58 -3.35 7.96
N SER A 152 0.45 -2.50 7.95
CA SER A 152 0.29 -1.12 7.47
C SER A 152 -0.11 -1.07 6.00
N SER A 153 -0.81 -0.01 5.59
CA SER A 153 -1.13 0.21 4.18
C SER A 153 0.12 0.18 3.28
N TYR A 154 1.25 0.75 3.75
CA TYR A 154 2.49 0.76 2.97
C TYR A 154 3.07 -0.65 2.82
N SER A 155 3.17 -1.41 3.92
CA SER A 155 3.63 -2.81 3.91
C SER A 155 2.79 -3.67 2.96
N LEU A 156 1.46 -3.55 3.00
CA LEU A 156 0.56 -4.28 2.11
C LEU A 156 0.80 -3.96 0.64
N ILE A 157 1.02 -2.68 0.32
CA ILE A 157 1.31 -2.24 -1.04
C ILE A 157 2.65 -2.81 -1.51
N LEU A 158 3.69 -2.81 -0.66
CA LEU A 158 4.98 -3.40 -1.00
C LEU A 158 4.88 -4.92 -1.22
N MET A 159 4.08 -5.62 -0.42
CA MET A 159 3.78 -7.04 -0.66
C MET A 159 3.11 -7.26 -2.02
N ALA A 160 2.10 -6.45 -2.35
CA ALA A 160 1.41 -6.54 -3.64
C ALA A 160 2.37 -6.23 -4.82
N ILE A 161 3.23 -5.21 -4.69
CA ILE A 161 4.26 -4.89 -5.68
C ILE A 161 5.23 -6.07 -5.85
N SER A 162 5.74 -6.63 -4.76
CA SER A 162 6.66 -7.77 -4.79
C SER A 162 6.04 -9.00 -5.47
N PHE A 163 4.77 -9.28 -5.16
CA PHE A 163 4.02 -10.35 -5.80
C PHE A 163 3.93 -10.16 -7.32
N LEU A 164 3.56 -8.97 -7.79
CA LEU A 164 3.46 -8.68 -9.23
C LEU A 164 4.84 -8.66 -9.92
N GLN A 165 5.89 -8.23 -9.21
CA GLN A 165 7.26 -8.22 -9.69
C GLN A 165 7.83 -9.62 -9.95
N LEU A 166 7.51 -10.56 -9.07
CA LEU A 166 8.08 -11.91 -9.05
C LEU A 166 7.11 -12.97 -9.59
N HIS A 167 6.00 -12.56 -10.17
CA HIS A 167 5.00 -13.47 -10.69
C HIS A 167 5.58 -14.27 -11.88
N PRO A 168 5.67 -15.62 -11.81
CA PRO A 168 6.47 -16.40 -12.75
C PRO A 168 5.84 -16.51 -14.15
N ARG A 169 4.51 -16.41 -14.25
CA ARG A 169 3.75 -16.69 -15.48
C ARG A 169 3.11 -15.46 -16.13
N ILE A 170 2.99 -14.37 -15.40
CA ILE A 170 2.18 -13.21 -15.80
C ILE A 170 3.10 -12.00 -15.82
N ASP A 171 3.14 -11.34 -16.97
CA ASP A 171 3.68 -9.99 -17.01
C ASP A 171 2.60 -9.01 -16.54
N ALA A 172 2.57 -8.76 -15.23
CA ALA A 172 1.58 -7.90 -14.59
C ALA A 172 1.64 -6.42 -15.05
N ARG A 173 2.57 -6.06 -15.94
CA ARG A 173 2.57 -4.77 -16.65
C ARG A 173 1.47 -4.69 -17.71
N ARG A 174 0.94 -5.83 -18.14
CA ARG A 174 -0.18 -5.92 -19.07
C ARG A 174 -1.52 -5.71 -18.35
N ALA A 175 -2.42 -4.98 -19.01
CA ALA A 175 -3.71 -4.59 -18.42
C ALA A 175 -4.82 -5.65 -18.58
N ASP A 176 -4.61 -6.67 -19.42
CA ASP A 176 -5.59 -7.71 -19.76
C ASP A 176 -5.51 -8.97 -18.88
N GLU A 177 -4.67 -8.95 -17.86
CA GLU A 177 -4.44 -10.11 -16.99
C GLU A 177 -5.60 -10.35 -16.01
N ASN A 178 -5.77 -11.62 -15.63
CA ASN A 178 -6.89 -12.05 -14.80
C ASN A 178 -6.68 -11.66 -13.32
N LEU A 179 -7.28 -10.53 -12.91
CA LEU A 179 -7.28 -10.04 -11.54
C LEU A 179 -7.77 -11.07 -10.51
N GLY A 180 -8.72 -11.93 -10.86
CA GLY A 180 -9.23 -12.97 -9.97
C GLY A 180 -8.17 -14.03 -9.66
N MET A 181 -7.41 -14.43 -10.66
CA MET A 181 -6.28 -15.36 -10.51
C MET A 181 -5.16 -14.70 -9.69
N LEU A 182 -4.77 -13.47 -10.02
CA LEU A 182 -3.77 -12.71 -9.23
C LEU A 182 -4.17 -12.56 -7.76
N LEU A 183 -5.45 -12.33 -7.46
CA LEU A 183 -5.94 -12.23 -6.10
C LEU A 183 -5.83 -13.57 -5.35
N ILE A 184 -6.22 -14.68 -5.98
CA ILE A 184 -6.13 -16.02 -5.38
C ILE A 184 -4.67 -16.39 -5.14
N GLU A 185 -3.80 -16.20 -6.13
CA GLU A 185 -2.37 -16.54 -6.03
C GLU A 185 -1.63 -15.62 -5.03
N PHE A 186 -2.05 -14.35 -4.87
CA PHE A 186 -1.55 -13.50 -3.79
C PHE A 186 -1.86 -14.09 -2.41
N PHE A 187 -3.11 -14.51 -2.20
CA PHE A 187 -3.52 -15.14 -0.95
C PHE A 187 -2.85 -16.51 -0.74
N GLU A 188 -2.63 -17.27 -1.81
CA GLU A 188 -1.88 -18.52 -1.73
C GLU A 188 -0.43 -18.29 -1.29
N LEU A 189 0.25 -17.35 -1.95
CA LEU A 189 1.64 -17.04 -1.66
C LEU A 189 1.80 -16.58 -0.21
N TYR A 190 1.10 -15.52 0.19
CA TYR A 190 1.27 -14.95 1.52
C TYR A 190 0.50 -15.69 2.62
N GLY A 191 -0.48 -16.52 2.28
CA GLY A 191 -1.18 -17.37 3.25
C GLY A 191 -0.50 -18.71 3.52
N ARG A 192 0.17 -19.30 2.52
CA ARG A 192 0.71 -20.67 2.59
C ARG A 192 2.21 -20.77 2.33
N ASN A 193 2.69 -20.16 1.26
CA ASN A 193 3.98 -20.51 0.67
C ASN A 193 5.12 -19.60 1.11
N PHE A 194 4.85 -18.34 1.46
CA PHE A 194 5.85 -17.37 1.86
C PHE A 194 6.44 -17.75 3.23
N ASN A 195 7.77 -17.95 3.27
CA ASN A 195 8.46 -18.31 4.50
C ASN A 195 8.77 -17.05 5.33
N TYR A 196 7.79 -16.64 6.14
CA TYR A 196 7.90 -15.51 7.07
C TYR A 196 9.05 -15.65 8.08
N LEU A 197 9.60 -16.84 8.34
CA LEU A 197 10.69 -16.98 9.30
C LEU A 197 12.05 -16.62 8.70
N LYS A 198 12.29 -16.97 7.43
CA LYS A 198 13.62 -16.87 6.80
C LYS A 198 13.71 -15.85 5.67
N THR A 199 12.58 -15.42 5.12
CA THR A 199 12.55 -14.63 3.90
C THR A 199 12.16 -13.18 4.18
N GLY A 200 12.87 -12.25 3.56
CA GLY A 200 12.49 -10.85 3.48
C GLY A 200 12.19 -10.42 2.04
N ILE A 201 11.47 -9.31 1.91
CA ILE A 201 11.01 -8.76 0.64
C ILE A 201 11.89 -7.57 0.24
N ARG A 202 12.43 -7.59 -0.97
CA ARG A 202 13.14 -6.47 -1.60
C ARG A 202 12.37 -6.02 -2.84
N ILE A 203 12.19 -4.72 -3.01
CA ILE A 203 11.41 -4.13 -4.12
C ILE A 203 12.29 -3.58 -5.25
N LYS A 204 13.53 -3.20 -4.93
CA LYS A 204 14.49 -2.63 -5.88
C LYS A 204 14.86 -3.63 -6.98
N ASN A 205 15.32 -3.12 -8.13
CA ASN A 205 15.88 -3.91 -9.24
C ASN A 205 14.96 -5.02 -9.77
N GLY A 206 13.66 -4.77 -9.84
CA GLY A 206 12.69 -5.76 -10.31
C GLY A 206 12.16 -6.70 -9.24
N GLY A 207 12.59 -6.54 -7.99
CA GLY A 207 12.09 -7.31 -6.85
C GLY A 207 12.92 -8.57 -6.58
N ALA A 208 12.99 -9.00 -5.32
CA ALA A 208 13.62 -10.25 -4.92
C ALA A 208 13.10 -10.73 -3.55
N TYR A 209 13.13 -12.05 -3.36
CA TYR A 209 13.06 -12.67 -2.05
C TYR A 209 14.48 -13.01 -1.59
N ILE A 210 14.84 -12.52 -0.41
CA ILE A 210 16.20 -12.63 0.12
C ILE A 210 16.17 -13.21 1.53
N ALA A 211 17.29 -13.83 1.92
CA ALA A 211 17.47 -14.31 3.27
C ALA A 211 17.45 -13.13 4.26
N LYS A 212 16.75 -13.26 5.38
CA LYS A 212 16.70 -12.19 6.40
C LYS A 212 18.09 -11.87 6.97
N GLU A 213 18.98 -12.85 6.99
CA GLU A 213 20.38 -12.71 7.37
C GLU A 213 21.12 -11.72 6.46
N GLU A 214 20.73 -11.61 5.19
CA GLU A 214 21.29 -10.61 4.26
C GLU A 214 20.80 -9.21 4.60
N ILE A 215 19.50 -9.05 4.88
CA ILE A 215 18.93 -7.74 5.26
C ILE A 215 19.54 -7.26 6.58
N MET A 216 19.74 -8.17 7.52
CA MET A 216 20.32 -7.86 8.84
C MET A 216 21.70 -7.20 8.72
N LYS A 217 22.50 -7.52 7.70
CA LYS A 217 23.83 -6.92 7.48
C LYS A 217 23.78 -5.41 7.21
N VAL A 218 22.66 -4.92 6.68
CA VAL A 218 22.47 -3.50 6.30
C VAL A 218 21.52 -2.76 7.25
N MET A 219 20.96 -3.43 8.26
CA MET A 219 20.09 -2.80 9.26
C MET A 219 20.89 -1.93 10.22
N THR A 220 20.41 -0.71 10.46
CA THR A 220 21.23 0.36 11.06
C THR A 220 21.45 0.26 12.57
N ASN A 221 20.80 -0.66 13.31
CA ASN A 221 20.71 -0.56 14.78
C ASN A 221 20.75 -1.92 15.52
N GLY A 222 21.32 -2.98 14.95
CA GLY A 222 21.41 -4.30 15.62
C GLY A 222 20.06 -4.99 15.90
N TYR A 223 18.95 -4.44 15.38
CA TYR A 223 17.63 -5.06 15.48
C TYR A 223 17.57 -6.34 14.66
N ARG A 224 16.83 -7.32 15.18
CA ARG A 224 16.50 -8.52 14.43
C ARG A 224 15.43 -8.21 13.39
N PRO A 225 15.52 -8.80 12.19
CA PRO A 225 14.46 -8.75 11.19
C PRO A 225 13.10 -9.15 11.78
N SER A 226 12.06 -8.37 11.49
CA SER A 226 10.71 -8.63 11.98
C SER A 226 10.08 -9.85 11.30
N MET A 227 8.91 -10.32 11.78
CA MET A 227 8.22 -11.47 11.20
C MET A 227 7.89 -11.24 9.71
N LEU A 228 7.29 -10.09 9.39
CA LEU A 228 7.14 -9.62 8.02
C LEU A 228 8.29 -8.66 7.69
N CYS A 229 9.42 -9.18 7.20
CA CYS A 229 10.57 -8.33 6.89
C CYS A 229 10.48 -7.77 5.48
N ILE A 230 10.44 -6.45 5.33
CA ILE A 230 10.41 -5.76 4.03
C ILE A 230 11.45 -4.64 4.04
N GLU A 231 12.41 -4.71 3.12
CA GLU A 231 13.40 -3.64 2.94
C GLU A 231 12.68 -2.38 2.45
N ASP A 232 12.84 -1.29 3.19
CA ASP A 232 12.29 0.00 2.77
C ASP A 232 13.02 0.51 1.51
N PRO A 233 12.31 0.69 0.38
CA PRO A 233 12.93 1.19 -0.83
C PRO A 233 13.45 2.62 -0.70
N LEU A 234 12.93 3.40 0.26
CA LEU A 234 13.23 4.82 0.44
C LEU A 234 14.18 5.10 1.61
N LEU A 235 14.30 4.18 2.56
CA LEU A 235 15.14 4.34 3.75
C LEU A 235 16.02 3.10 3.99
N PRO A 236 17.26 3.07 3.47
CA PRO A 236 18.16 1.93 3.64
C PRO A 236 18.31 1.51 5.11
N GLY A 237 18.28 0.20 5.36
CA GLY A 237 18.39 -0.39 6.70
C GLY A 237 17.10 -0.37 7.52
N ASN A 238 16.03 0.27 7.04
CA ASN A 238 14.72 0.22 7.69
C ASN A 238 13.93 -1.03 7.27
N ASP A 239 13.28 -1.67 8.26
CA ASP A 239 12.32 -2.76 8.05
C ASP A 239 10.90 -2.20 8.16
N VAL A 240 10.18 -2.15 7.04
CA VAL A 240 8.84 -1.57 6.98
C VAL A 240 7.82 -2.39 7.77
N GLY A 241 8.01 -3.70 7.90
CA GLY A 241 7.08 -4.56 8.64
C GLY A 241 7.40 -4.71 10.13
N ARG A 242 8.34 -3.91 10.67
CA ARG A 242 8.75 -3.94 12.08
C ARG A 242 7.58 -3.87 13.06
N SER A 243 6.58 -3.04 12.77
CA SER A 243 5.40 -2.86 13.62
C SER A 243 4.28 -3.88 13.36
N SER A 244 4.43 -4.75 12.37
CA SER A 244 3.45 -5.80 12.03
C SER A 244 3.71 -7.09 12.80
N TYR A 245 3.77 -7.01 14.14
CA TYR A 245 4.07 -8.15 15.00
C TYR A 245 2.97 -9.24 15.00
N GLY A 246 1.76 -8.91 14.55
CA GLY A 246 0.64 -9.82 14.30
C GLY A 246 0.62 -10.42 12.88
N ALA A 247 1.69 -10.31 12.09
CA ALA A 247 1.73 -10.80 10.70
C ALA A 247 1.30 -12.27 10.51
N MET A 248 1.48 -13.13 11.53
CA MET A 248 1.02 -14.52 11.48
C MET A 248 -0.50 -14.67 11.52
N GLN A 249 -1.22 -13.76 12.19
CA GLN A 249 -2.69 -13.70 12.12
C GLN A 249 -3.12 -13.29 10.72
N VAL A 250 -2.38 -12.36 10.10
CA VAL A 250 -2.63 -11.96 8.71
C VAL A 250 -2.40 -13.12 7.73
N LYS A 251 -1.33 -13.91 7.92
CA LYS A 251 -1.09 -15.15 7.18
C LYS A 251 -2.28 -16.10 7.29
N GLN A 252 -2.84 -16.31 8.48
CA GLN A 252 -3.99 -17.20 8.68
C GLN A 252 -5.24 -16.72 7.93
N VAL A 253 -5.55 -15.42 7.95
CA VAL A 253 -6.72 -14.91 7.21
C VAL A 253 -6.48 -14.92 5.70
N PHE A 254 -5.23 -14.75 5.23
CA PHE A 254 -4.90 -14.94 3.81
C PHE A 254 -5.08 -16.40 3.37
N ASP A 255 -4.66 -17.37 4.18
CA ASP A 255 -4.93 -18.79 3.91
C ASP A 255 -6.43 -19.09 3.84
N TYR A 256 -7.22 -18.55 4.79
CA TYR A 256 -8.68 -18.63 4.74
C TYR A 256 -9.25 -18.07 3.43
N ALA A 257 -8.81 -16.88 3.00
CA ALA A 257 -9.27 -16.27 1.76
C ALA A 257 -8.93 -17.12 0.53
N TYR A 258 -7.72 -17.70 0.49
CA TYR A 258 -7.31 -18.63 -0.56
C TYR A 258 -8.24 -19.83 -0.63
N ILE A 259 -8.53 -20.49 0.51
CA ILE A 259 -9.43 -21.65 0.57
C ILE A 259 -10.82 -21.29 0.04
N VAL A 260 -11.40 -20.19 0.56
CA VAL A 260 -12.76 -19.76 0.20
C VAL A 260 -12.87 -19.43 -1.28
N LEU A 261 -11.92 -18.67 -1.82
CA LEU A 261 -11.96 -18.29 -3.23
C LEU A 261 -11.67 -19.48 -4.15
N SER A 262 -10.70 -20.33 -3.81
CA SER A 262 -10.38 -21.54 -4.60
C SER A 262 -11.56 -22.50 -4.66
N HIS A 263 -12.27 -22.68 -3.55
CA HIS A 263 -13.51 -23.46 -3.53
C HIS A 263 -14.59 -22.80 -4.37
N ALA A 264 -14.76 -21.48 -4.28
CA ALA A 264 -15.79 -20.74 -5.03
C ALA A 264 -15.62 -20.82 -6.56
N VAL A 265 -14.40 -21.01 -7.06
CA VAL A 265 -14.10 -21.12 -8.49
C VAL A 265 -13.87 -22.57 -8.97
N SER A 266 -13.91 -23.54 -8.05
CA SER A 266 -13.80 -24.96 -8.38
C SER A 266 -15.01 -25.45 -9.19
N PRO A 267 -14.85 -26.40 -10.12
CA PRO A 267 -15.98 -27.04 -10.81
C PRO A 267 -17.03 -27.61 -9.85
N LEU A 268 -16.62 -28.07 -8.66
CA LEU A 268 -17.51 -28.61 -7.62
C LEU A 268 -18.39 -27.53 -6.98
N ALA A 269 -18.04 -26.24 -7.08
CA ALA A 269 -18.84 -25.14 -6.56
C ALA A 269 -20.26 -25.11 -7.16
N ARG A 270 -20.42 -25.66 -8.37
CA ARG A 270 -21.70 -25.72 -9.09
C ARG A 270 -22.78 -26.51 -8.35
N SER A 271 -22.37 -27.44 -7.48
CA SER A 271 -23.24 -28.38 -6.78
C SER A 271 -23.62 -27.91 -5.37
N TYR A 272 -23.13 -26.76 -4.90
CA TYR A 272 -23.44 -26.27 -3.55
C TYR A 272 -24.81 -25.55 -3.49
N PRO A 273 -25.61 -25.78 -2.43
CA PRO A 273 -26.96 -25.21 -2.30
C PRO A 273 -26.99 -23.66 -2.33
N ASN A 274 -25.91 -23.03 -1.87
CA ASN A 274 -25.80 -21.57 -1.72
C ASN A 274 -24.92 -20.92 -2.79
N ARG A 275 -24.81 -21.54 -3.98
CA ARG A 275 -23.92 -21.04 -5.04
C ARG A 275 -24.24 -19.60 -5.48
N ASP A 276 -25.53 -19.28 -5.52
CA ASP A 276 -26.03 -18.02 -6.07
C ASP A 276 -26.41 -17.00 -4.97
N SER A 277 -26.21 -17.34 -3.68
CA SER A 277 -26.56 -16.45 -2.56
C SER A 277 -25.58 -15.29 -2.40
N GLU A 278 -24.33 -15.45 -2.86
CA GLU A 278 -23.28 -14.43 -2.74
C GLU A 278 -22.36 -14.44 -3.96
N SER A 279 -21.90 -13.24 -4.38
CA SER A 279 -20.82 -13.13 -5.36
C SER A 279 -19.52 -13.74 -4.81
N THR A 280 -18.62 -14.17 -5.70
CA THR A 280 -17.32 -14.76 -5.30
C THR A 280 -16.52 -13.88 -4.36
N LEU A 281 -16.43 -12.58 -4.64
CA LEU A 281 -15.74 -11.64 -3.76
C LEU A 281 -16.53 -11.38 -2.46
N GLY A 282 -17.86 -11.41 -2.54
CA GLY A 282 -18.78 -11.30 -1.41
C GLY A 282 -18.55 -12.34 -0.32
N ARG A 283 -17.91 -13.47 -0.63
CA ARG A 283 -17.57 -14.53 0.33
C ARG A 283 -16.42 -14.16 1.28
N ILE A 284 -15.54 -13.24 0.88
CA ILE A 284 -14.39 -12.83 1.70
C ILE A 284 -14.44 -11.36 2.13
N ILE A 285 -15.23 -10.55 1.42
CA ILE A 285 -15.37 -9.12 1.63
C ILE A 285 -16.85 -8.74 1.69
N LYS A 286 -17.20 -7.87 2.63
CA LYS A 286 -18.50 -7.21 2.74
C LYS A 286 -18.35 -5.69 2.73
N VAL A 287 -19.42 -4.99 2.44
CA VAL A 287 -19.54 -3.54 2.63
C VAL A 287 -20.75 -3.34 3.52
N THR A 288 -20.58 -2.62 4.63
CA THR A 288 -21.67 -2.37 5.58
C THR A 288 -22.69 -1.39 4.98
N GLN A 289 -23.93 -1.46 5.46
CA GLN A 289 -24.98 -0.52 5.04
C GLN A 289 -24.58 0.93 5.39
N GLU A 290 -23.94 1.15 6.54
CA GLU A 290 -23.40 2.44 6.95
C GLU A 290 -22.47 3.05 5.90
N VAL A 291 -21.55 2.26 5.32
CA VAL A 291 -20.65 2.74 4.26
C VAL A 291 -21.44 3.06 2.99
N ILE A 292 -22.47 2.30 2.67
CA ILE A 292 -23.32 2.56 1.49
C ILE A 292 -24.08 3.88 1.68
N ASP A 293 -24.69 4.07 2.84
CA ASP A 293 -25.48 5.25 3.19
C ASP A 293 -24.60 6.50 3.25
N TYR A 294 -23.42 6.40 3.86
CA TYR A 294 -22.43 7.48 3.89
C TYR A 294 -22.02 7.90 2.48
N ARG A 295 -21.74 6.95 1.58
CA ARG A 295 -21.41 7.26 0.17
C ARG A 295 -22.59 7.87 -0.59
N ALA A 296 -23.82 7.45 -0.30
CA ALA A 296 -25.02 8.02 -0.88
C ALA A 296 -25.23 9.47 -0.40
N TRP A 297 -25.00 9.73 0.88
CA TRP A 297 -25.02 11.07 1.46
C TRP A 297 -23.98 12.00 0.83
N ILE A 298 -22.73 11.54 0.66
CA ILE A 298 -21.69 12.31 -0.05
C ILE A 298 -22.16 12.63 -1.48
N LYS A 299 -22.66 11.64 -2.21
CA LYS A 299 -23.13 11.85 -3.58
C LYS A 299 -24.24 12.89 -3.65
N LYS A 300 -25.18 12.89 -2.70
CA LYS A 300 -26.26 13.88 -2.62
C LYS A 300 -25.73 15.30 -2.37
N LYS A 301 -24.75 15.47 -1.48
CA LYS A 301 -24.25 16.79 -1.06
C LYS A 301 -23.18 17.36 -2.01
N TRP A 302 -22.36 16.53 -2.65
CA TRP A 302 -21.29 16.97 -3.56
C TRP A 302 -21.51 16.65 -5.04
N GLY A 303 -22.44 15.76 -5.40
CA GLY A 303 -22.69 15.40 -6.81
C GLY A 303 -23.20 16.56 -7.66
N ILE A 304 -24.00 17.45 -7.08
CA ILE A 304 -24.53 18.64 -7.80
C ILE A 304 -23.43 19.68 -8.06
N LYS A 305 -22.51 19.87 -7.10
CA LYS A 305 -21.41 20.85 -7.21
C LYS A 305 -20.45 20.51 -8.35
N ILE A 306 -20.18 19.22 -8.58
CA ILE A 306 -19.25 18.78 -9.65
C ILE A 306 -19.84 19.02 -11.04
N ASN A 307 -21.14 18.81 -11.22
CA ASN A 307 -21.81 19.02 -12.52
C ASN A 307 -21.83 20.50 -12.95
N LEU A 308 -21.70 21.44 -12.01
CA LEU A 308 -21.66 22.89 -12.26
C LEU A 308 -20.25 23.46 -12.43
N SER A 309 -19.19 22.71 -12.07
CA SER A 309 -17.79 23.16 -12.06
C SER A 309 -16.79 22.46 -13.01
N PRO A 310 -17.15 21.81 -14.15
CA PRO A 310 -16.16 21.17 -15.01
C PRO A 310 -15.07 22.12 -15.56
N GLU A 311 -15.34 23.43 -15.62
CA GLU A 311 -14.44 24.41 -16.25
C GLU A 311 -13.32 24.93 -15.34
N LEU A 312 -13.37 24.72 -14.02
CA LEU A 312 -12.35 25.24 -13.08
C LEU A 312 -11.22 24.27 -12.71
N ASP A 313 -11.40 22.95 -12.92
CA ASP A 313 -10.49 21.92 -12.40
C ASP A 313 -9.16 21.80 -13.17
N ASN A 314 -9.01 22.48 -14.32
CA ASN A 314 -7.78 22.48 -15.11
C ASN A 314 -6.63 23.32 -14.53
N ARG A 315 -6.85 24.09 -13.46
CA ARG A 315 -5.81 24.96 -12.85
C ARG A 315 -5.10 24.36 -11.63
N LEU A 316 -5.51 23.20 -11.13
CA LEU A 316 -4.90 22.52 -9.97
C LEU A 316 -4.05 21.31 -10.35
N LYS A 317 -3.50 21.26 -11.57
CA LYS A 317 -2.42 20.32 -11.90
C LYS A 317 -1.24 20.59 -10.96
N ILE A 318 -0.94 19.57 -10.16
CA ILE A 318 0.23 19.41 -9.31
C ILE A 318 1.46 19.96 -10.05
N ARG A 319 2.09 21.00 -9.49
CA ARG A 319 3.37 21.51 -9.98
C ARG A 319 4.44 20.46 -9.73
N ASP A 320 4.82 19.71 -10.76
CA ASP A 320 6.12 19.04 -10.80
C ASP A 320 7.21 20.12 -10.97
N PRO A 321 8.27 20.16 -10.14
CA PRO A 321 9.39 21.06 -10.39
C PRO A 321 10.21 20.48 -11.55
N VAL A 322 10.00 21.01 -12.76
CA VAL A 322 10.94 20.87 -13.88
C VAL A 322 12.12 21.80 -13.58
N ALA A 323 13.28 21.22 -13.33
CA ALA A 323 14.54 21.95 -13.28
C ALA A 323 14.93 22.40 -14.69
N LEU A 324 14.81 23.69 -14.99
CA LEU A 324 15.59 24.35 -16.03
C LEU A 324 16.94 24.72 -15.43
N CYS A 325 18.00 24.07 -15.90
CA CYS A 325 19.35 24.63 -15.88
C CYS A 325 19.85 24.65 -17.32
N SER A 326 19.58 25.76 -18.00
CA SER A 326 20.40 26.26 -19.11
C SER A 326 21.69 26.82 -18.52
N GLY A 327 22.79 26.10 -18.73
CA GLY A 327 24.15 26.59 -18.52
C GLY A 327 24.92 26.42 -19.81
N GLU A 328 25.17 27.54 -20.48
CA GLU A 328 26.02 27.66 -21.66
C GLU A 328 27.44 27.20 -21.34
N GLN A 329 28.00 26.27 -22.11
CA GLN A 329 29.45 26.24 -22.37
C GLN A 329 29.69 25.85 -23.83
N GLN A 330 30.24 26.81 -24.55
CA GLN A 330 30.92 26.65 -25.83
C GLN A 330 32.08 25.66 -25.69
N GLN A 331 32.22 24.73 -26.63
CA GLN A 331 33.53 24.23 -27.03
C GLN A 331 33.51 23.70 -28.47
N ASN A 332 34.66 23.91 -29.12
CA ASN A 332 34.92 23.95 -30.54
C ASN A 332 34.82 22.60 -31.28
N ARG A 333 34.61 22.76 -32.60
CA ARG A 333 35.05 21.92 -33.74
C ARG A 333 36.06 20.81 -33.41
N ASP A 334 35.78 19.59 -33.87
CA ASP A 334 36.46 19.05 -35.06
C ASP A 334 35.74 17.82 -35.62
N SER A 335 35.94 17.61 -36.92
CA SER A 335 35.16 16.78 -37.84
C SER A 335 35.73 15.36 -38.02
N GLU A 336 34.83 14.36 -38.01
CA GLU A 336 34.81 13.07 -38.78
C GLU A 336 36.00 12.07 -38.79
N PRO A 337 35.81 10.79 -39.23
CA PRO A 337 34.58 10.04 -39.54
C PRO A 337 34.48 8.63 -38.90
N SER A 338 33.29 8.06 -39.14
CA SER A 338 32.77 6.70 -38.93
C SER A 338 33.69 5.50 -39.24
N TYR A 339 33.61 4.48 -38.36
CA TYR A 339 33.74 3.06 -38.75
C TYR A 339 32.94 2.17 -37.78
N ASN A 340 31.99 1.40 -38.34
CA ASN A 340 31.33 0.25 -37.73
C ASN A 340 32.05 -1.01 -38.27
N PRO A 341 32.16 -2.13 -37.53
CA PRO A 341 31.13 -3.15 -37.74
C PRO A 341 30.78 -4.05 -36.54
N HIS A 342 29.56 -4.56 -36.64
CA HIS A 342 29.00 -5.80 -36.07
C HIS A 342 29.98 -6.88 -35.60
N LEU A 343 29.65 -7.53 -34.49
CA LEU A 343 29.86 -8.97 -34.29
C LEU A 343 28.72 -9.58 -33.46
N ALA A 344 27.96 -10.44 -34.14
CA ALA A 344 27.05 -11.43 -33.56
C ALA A 344 27.80 -12.76 -33.43
N LEU A 345 27.66 -13.44 -32.30
CA LEU A 345 28.01 -14.87 -32.09
C LEU A 345 26.98 -15.41 -31.08
N SER A 346 25.92 -16.09 -31.52
CA SER A 346 25.83 -17.50 -31.92
C SER A 346 25.85 -18.50 -30.75
N PHE A 347 24.73 -19.19 -30.65
CA PHE A 347 24.41 -20.39 -29.89
C PHE A 347 25.54 -21.43 -29.82
N ALA A 348 25.68 -22.06 -28.65
CA ALA A 348 26.19 -23.41 -28.52
C ALA A 348 25.35 -24.17 -27.48
N SER A 349 24.50 -25.04 -28.00
CA SER A 349 23.84 -26.16 -27.33
C SER A 349 24.85 -27.22 -26.90
N THR A 350 24.73 -27.72 -25.68
CA THR A 350 25.27 -29.05 -25.31
C THR A 350 24.19 -29.82 -24.55
N GLN A 351 23.65 -30.85 -25.20
CA GLN A 351 22.92 -31.96 -24.58
C GLN A 351 23.88 -33.14 -24.38
N GLN A 352 23.42 -34.09 -23.57
CA GLN A 352 23.90 -35.48 -23.36
C GLN A 352 24.82 -35.66 -22.13
N LEU A 353 24.64 -36.63 -21.22
CA LEU A 353 23.80 -37.85 -21.21
C LEU A 353 23.80 -38.46 -19.77
N SER A 354 22.64 -38.99 -19.32
CA SER A 354 22.36 -40.25 -18.54
C SER A 354 23.21 -40.64 -17.29
N SER A 355 22.74 -41.32 -16.23
CA SER A 355 21.70 -42.36 -16.05
C SER A 355 21.55 -42.79 -14.56
N GLY A 356 20.33 -43.18 -14.16
CA GLY A 356 20.00 -44.26 -13.19
C GLY A 356 19.97 -43.92 -11.69
N SER A 357 19.08 -44.43 -10.83
CA SER A 357 17.92 -45.34 -10.93
C SER A 357 17.10 -45.26 -9.61
N SER A 358 15.78 -45.54 -9.68
CA SER A 358 14.91 -46.37 -8.79
C SER A 358 15.19 -46.50 -7.27
N ALA A 359 14.27 -46.67 -6.31
CA ALA A 359 12.83 -46.87 -6.23
C ALA A 359 12.37 -46.67 -4.75
N SER A 360 11.06 -46.54 -4.59
CA SER A 360 10.22 -46.58 -3.38
C SER A 360 10.51 -47.67 -2.34
N SER A 361 10.20 -47.37 -1.06
CA SER A 361 9.63 -48.35 -0.10
C SER A 361 8.88 -47.64 1.03
N VAL A 362 7.61 -48.02 1.17
CA VAL A 362 6.71 -47.84 2.31
C VAL A 362 6.91 -49.01 3.26
N SER A 363 6.91 -48.76 4.58
CA SER A 363 6.46 -49.75 5.57
C SER A 363 6.07 -49.09 6.89
N SER A 364 4.82 -49.32 7.24
CA SER A 364 4.16 -49.20 8.54
C SER A 364 4.49 -50.41 9.44
N LEU A 365 4.50 -50.20 10.77
CA LEU A 365 3.96 -51.07 11.85
C LEU A 365 4.50 -50.53 13.20
N SER A 366 3.63 -50.02 14.08
CA SER A 366 3.01 -50.73 15.23
C SER A 366 3.99 -51.00 16.38
N SER A 367 3.76 -50.35 17.52
CA SER A 367 3.09 -51.01 18.66
C SER A 367 2.97 -50.07 19.85
N SER A 368 1.85 -50.26 20.55
CA SER A 368 1.43 -49.72 21.82
C SER A 368 2.28 -50.19 23.00
N ASP A 369 2.12 -49.48 24.13
CA ASP A 369 2.03 -49.96 25.54
C ASP A 369 2.68 -48.90 26.46
N ILE A 370 2.01 -48.19 27.37
CA ILE A 370 1.16 -48.53 28.55
C ILE A 370 1.87 -47.96 29.81
N VAL A 371 1.07 -47.20 30.60
CA VAL A 371 1.15 -47.01 32.06
C VAL A 371 2.31 -46.17 32.63
N SER A 372 1.99 -44.96 33.10
CA SER A 372 1.67 -44.63 34.52
C SER A 372 1.79 -43.13 34.77
#